data_AF-A0A3D3XEY1-F1
#
_entry.id   AF-A0A3D3XEY1-F1
#
_cell.length_a   1.000
_cell.length_b   1.000
_cell.length_c   1.000
_cell.angle_alpha   90.00
_cell.angle_beta   90.00
_cell.angle_gamma   90.00
#
_symmetry.space_group_name_H-M   'P 1'
#
loop_
_entity.id
_entity.type
_entity.pdbx_description
1 polymer ?
#
loop_
_entity_poly.entity_id
_entity_poly.type
_entity_poly.pdbx_seq_one_letter_code
_entity_poly.pdbx_strand_id
1 'polypeptide(L)'
;MHRLLTDISSCLDSLPHVQKNSLSILIAALSGIFSDAAELSADKKRPNVLFIIVDDQSPLDLGIYNPRSILQTPNIDRIARAGMILDNAHHMGAWIGGVCTPSRHMIMS
;
A
#
# COMPACT_ATOMS: atom_id res chain seq x y z
N MET A 1 -32.81 -5.78 8.12
CA MET A 1 -31.96 -6.91 8.56
C MET A 1 -32.73 -8.03 9.25
N HIS A 2 -33.55 -7.72 10.27
CA HIS A 2 -34.29 -8.76 11.01
C HIS A 2 -35.29 -9.58 10.17
N ARG A 3 -35.88 -9.01 9.11
CA ARG A 3 -36.80 -9.72 8.19
C ARG A 3 -36.11 -10.69 7.22
N LEU A 4 -34.88 -10.39 6.81
CA LEU A 4 -34.10 -11.25 5.90
C LEU A 4 -33.67 -12.55 6.58
N LEU A 5 -33.41 -12.51 7.88
CA LEU A 5 -33.05 -13.69 8.66
C LEU A 5 -34.25 -14.62 8.89
N THR A 6 -35.45 -14.08 9.02
CA THR A 6 -36.68 -14.89 9.16
C THR A 6 -37.03 -15.64 7.88
N ASP A 7 -36.86 -15.02 6.71
CA ASP A 7 -37.14 -15.66 5.41
C ASP A 7 -36.13 -16.76 5.05
N ILE A 8 -34.88 -16.64 5.54
CA ILE A 8 -33.87 -17.70 5.38
C ILE A 8 -34.18 -18.89 6.31
N SER A 9 -34.64 -18.64 7.54
CA SER A 9 -34.99 -19.70 8.50
C SER A 9 -36.17 -20.54 8.03
N SER A 10 -37.22 -19.92 7.48
CA SER A 10 -38.41 -20.63 6.97
C SER A 10 -38.10 -21.47 5.72
N CYS A 11 -37.15 -21.01 4.89
CA CYS A 11 -36.66 -21.74 3.73
C CYS A 11 -35.80 -22.95 4.13
N LEU A 12 -34.97 -22.82 5.17
CA LEU A 12 -34.20 -23.92 5.74
C LEU A 12 -35.10 -25.03 6.30
N ASP A 13 -36.22 -24.69 6.94
CA ASP A 13 -37.11 -25.68 7.57
C ASP A 13 -37.81 -26.61 6.57
N SER A 14 -38.00 -26.17 5.33
CA SER A 14 -38.72 -26.88 4.26
C SER A 14 -37.89 -27.96 3.52
N LEU A 15 -36.60 -28.11 3.83
CA LEU A 15 -35.69 -29.02 3.13
C LEU A 15 -35.51 -30.38 3.85
N PRO A 16 -35.32 -31.49 3.12
CA PRO A 16 -35.08 -32.81 3.70
C PRO A 16 -33.78 -32.85 4.52
N HIS A 17 -33.77 -33.62 5.61
CA HIS A 17 -32.70 -33.66 6.63
C HIS A 17 -31.26 -33.78 6.10
N VAL A 18 -31.05 -34.41 4.94
CA VAL A 18 -29.73 -34.61 4.33
C VAL A 18 -29.14 -33.31 3.75
N GLN A 19 -29.96 -32.37 3.26
CA GLN A 19 -29.47 -31.10 2.70
C GLN A 19 -29.17 -30.04 3.77
N LYS A 20 -29.84 -30.09 4.92
CA LYS A 20 -29.65 -29.16 6.05
C LYS A 20 -28.21 -29.18 6.56
N ASN A 21 -27.63 -30.36 6.79
CA ASN A 21 -26.25 -30.49 7.29
C ASN A 21 -25.19 -29.95 6.32
N SER A 22 -25.37 -30.12 5.00
CA SER A 22 -24.40 -29.60 4.01
C SER A 22 -24.42 -28.07 3.91
N LEU A 23 -25.61 -27.45 4.05
CA LEU A 23 -25.77 -26.00 3.98
C LEU A 23 -25.28 -25.31 5.26
N SER A 24 -25.48 -25.93 6.42
CA SER A 24 -24.93 -25.44 7.70
C SER A 24 -23.40 -25.39 7.70
N ILE A 25 -22.76 -26.41 7.12
CA ILE A 25 -21.29 -26.48 6.99
C ILE A 25 -20.78 -25.39 6.04
N LEU A 26 -21.50 -25.12 4.94
CA LEU A 26 -21.14 -24.07 3.98
C LEU A 26 -21.24 -22.67 4.59
N ILE A 27 -22.27 -22.41 5.41
CA ILE A 27 -22.44 -21.13 6.12
C ILE A 27 -21.37 -20.95 7.20
N ALA A 28 -21.01 -22.01 7.94
CA ALA A 28 -19.94 -21.98 8.94
C ALA A 28 -18.54 -21.79 8.30
N ALA A 29 -18.32 -22.34 7.11
CA ALA A 29 -17.09 -22.10 6.34
C ALA A 29 -17.02 -20.65 5.83
N LEU A 30 -18.15 -20.06 5.42
CA LEU A 30 -18.20 -18.66 4.99
C LEU A 30 -17.98 -17.68 6.15
N SER A 31 -18.49 -17.96 7.35
CA SER A 31 -18.32 -17.10 8.52
C SER A 31 -16.89 -17.11 9.07
N GLY A 32 -16.15 -18.22 8.89
CA GLY A 32 -14.74 -18.32 9.24
C GLY A 32 -13.84 -17.40 8.41
N ILE A 33 -14.20 -17.12 7.15
CA ILE A 33 -13.43 -16.24 6.26
C ILE A 33 -13.57 -14.75 6.66
N PHE A 34 -14.68 -14.38 7.33
CA PHE A 34 -14.93 -12.99 7.72
C PHE A 34 -14.32 -12.58 9.07
N SER A 35 -13.91 -13.53 9.92
CA SER A 35 -13.42 -13.20 11.28
C SER A 35 -11.97 -12.75 11.35
N ASP A 36 -11.18 -12.96 10.29
CA ASP A 36 -9.75 -12.62 10.28
C ASP A 36 -9.48 -11.12 9.99
N ALA A 37 -10.53 -10.32 9.77
CA ALA A 37 -10.41 -8.89 9.50
C ALA A 37 -10.41 -8.00 10.76
N ALA A 38 -10.59 -8.58 11.96
CA ALA A 38 -10.83 -7.81 13.18
C ALA A 38 -9.60 -7.61 14.09
N GLU A 39 -8.48 -8.30 13.86
CA GLU A 39 -7.27 -8.15 14.68
C GLU A 39 -6.16 -7.36 13.99
N LEU A 40 -6.34 -6.05 13.87
CA LEU A 40 -5.18 -5.15 13.82
C LEU A 40 -5.44 -3.79 14.45
N SER A 41 -5.97 -3.80 15.67
CA SER A 41 -5.83 -2.67 16.60
C SER A 41 -4.46 -2.71 17.27
N ALA A 42 -3.39 -2.75 16.49
CA ALA A 42 -2.09 -2.31 17.00
C ALA A 42 -2.21 -0.81 17.26
N ASP A 43 -1.80 -0.36 18.45
CA ASP A 43 -1.55 1.05 18.73
C ASP A 43 -0.49 1.54 17.74
N LYS A 44 -0.94 1.99 16.56
CA LYS A 44 -0.10 2.40 15.45
C LYS A 44 0.51 3.73 15.85
N LYS A 45 1.59 3.65 16.64
CA LYS A 45 2.51 4.77 16.86
C LYS A 45 2.76 5.41 15.51
N ARG A 46 2.49 6.72 15.45
CA ARG A 46 2.68 7.48 14.21
C ARG A 46 4.11 7.26 13.72
N PRO A 47 4.30 6.82 12.47
CA PRO A 47 5.63 6.60 11.94
C PRO A 47 6.38 7.93 11.90
N ASN A 48 7.67 7.89 12.20
CA ASN A 48 8.54 9.04 11.96
C ASN A 48 8.89 9.05 10.46
N VAL A 49 8.71 10.19 9.81
CA VAL A 49 9.03 10.38 8.39
C VAL A 49 10.29 11.25 8.30
N LEU A 50 11.36 10.71 7.72
CA LEU A 50 12.56 11.46 7.38
C LEU A 50 12.54 11.76 5.89
N PHE A 51 12.43 13.03 5.52
CA PHE A 51 12.45 13.49 4.15
C PHE A 51 13.79 14.18 3.84
N ILE A 52 14.55 13.63 2.89
CA ILE A 52 15.86 14.12 2.46
C ILE A 52 15.75 14.59 1.02
N ILE A 53 16.11 15.85 0.76
CA ILE A 53 16.16 16.47 -0.56
C ILE A 53 17.55 17.07 -0.81
N VAL A 54 18.04 16.97 -2.04
CA VAL A 54 19.35 17.48 -2.47
C VAL A 54 19.12 18.37 -3.69
N ASP A 55 19.72 19.56 -3.71
CA ASP A 55 19.69 20.44 -4.87
C ASP A 55 20.67 19.98 -5.95
N ASP A 56 20.31 20.22 -7.21
CA ASP A 56 21.17 20.02 -8.40
C ASP A 56 21.76 18.61 -8.57
N GLN A 57 21.16 17.60 -7.94
CA GLN A 57 21.57 16.21 -8.10
C GLN A 57 20.91 15.58 -9.33
N SER A 58 21.73 15.04 -10.24
CA SER A 58 21.24 14.31 -11.41
C SER A 58 20.97 12.85 -11.06
N PRO A 59 19.94 12.20 -11.62
CA PRO A 59 19.79 10.76 -11.49
C PRO A 59 21.00 9.99 -12.05
N LEU A 60 21.68 10.53 -13.06
CA LEU A 60 22.86 9.89 -13.68
C LEU A 60 24.09 9.84 -12.76
N ASP A 61 24.07 10.59 -11.67
CA ASP A 61 25.10 10.60 -10.64
C ASP A 61 25.02 9.35 -9.75
N LEU A 62 23.84 8.74 -9.64
CA LEU A 62 23.62 7.59 -8.76
C LEU A 62 23.86 6.28 -9.51
N GLY A 63 24.66 5.40 -8.90
CA GLY A 63 24.95 4.06 -9.45
C GLY A 63 23.70 3.22 -9.70
N ILE A 64 22.62 3.45 -8.93
CA ILE A 64 21.33 2.76 -9.08
C ILE A 64 20.64 3.04 -10.42
N TYR A 65 20.79 4.25 -10.98
CA TYR A 65 20.20 4.63 -12.26
C TYR A 65 21.21 4.56 -13.41
N ASN A 66 22.51 4.76 -13.12
CA ASN A 66 23.58 4.69 -14.09
C ASN A 66 24.75 3.84 -13.56
N PRO A 67 24.86 2.56 -13.97
CA PRO A 67 25.95 1.68 -13.55
C PRO A 67 27.35 2.16 -13.95
N ARG A 68 27.44 3.12 -14.88
CA ARG A 68 28.71 3.74 -15.31
C ARG A 68 29.02 5.04 -14.58
N SER A 69 28.23 5.42 -13.56
CA SER A 69 28.53 6.60 -12.76
C SER A 69 29.90 6.45 -12.11
N ILE A 70 30.69 7.53 -12.15
CA ILE A 70 31.98 7.62 -11.46
C ILE A 70 31.81 7.87 -9.96
N LEU A 71 30.62 8.33 -9.53
CA LEU A 71 30.34 8.70 -8.15
C LEU A 71 29.89 7.47 -7.37
N GLN A 72 30.46 7.30 -6.18
CA GLN A 72 30.14 6.18 -5.30
C GLN A 72 29.17 6.63 -4.22
N THR A 73 27.99 6.00 -4.16
CA THR A 73 26.90 6.36 -3.23
C THR A 73 26.46 5.20 -2.36
N PRO A 74 27.37 4.54 -1.60
CA PRO A 74 27.08 3.27 -0.93
C PRO A 74 25.91 3.33 0.07
N ASN A 75 25.70 4.49 0.72
CA ASN A 75 24.58 4.70 1.64
C ASN A 75 23.23 4.81 0.91
N ILE A 76 23.19 5.53 -0.23
CA ILE A 76 21.98 5.67 -1.04
C ILE A 76 21.64 4.34 -1.70
N ASP A 77 22.65 3.64 -2.23
CA ASP A 77 22.47 2.33 -2.87
C ASP A 77 21.94 1.29 -1.89
N ARG A 78 22.35 1.37 -0.61
CA ARG A 78 21.81 0.53 0.46
C ARG A 78 20.34 0.84 0.75
N ILE A 79 19.96 2.11 0.79
CA ILE A 79 18.56 2.53 1.01
C ILE A 79 17.69 2.09 -0.18
N ALA A 80 18.16 2.30 -1.41
CA ALA A 80 17.46 1.93 -2.63
C ALA A 80 17.18 0.42 -2.70
N ARG A 81 18.16 -0.43 -2.33
CA ARG A 81 17.98 -1.90 -2.27
C ARG A 81 17.02 -2.38 -1.19
N ALA A 82 16.89 -1.63 -0.10
CA ALA A 82 16.01 -1.98 1.03
C ALA A 82 14.59 -1.41 0.88
N GLY A 83 14.37 -0.55 -0.12
CA GLY A 83 13.14 0.22 -0.28
C GLY A 83 12.58 0.13 -1.70
N MET A 84 11.95 1.22 -2.12
CA MET A 84 11.34 1.38 -3.44
C MET A 84 12.04 2.51 -4.20
N ILE A 85 12.22 2.30 -5.51
CA ILE A 85 12.84 3.25 -6.44
C ILE A 85 11.75 3.74 -7.40
N LEU A 86 11.82 5.01 -7.80
CA LEU A 86 10.91 5.62 -8.77
C LEU A 86 11.69 6.02 -10.02
N ASP A 87 11.58 5.25 -11.10
CA ASP A 87 12.39 5.45 -12.31
C ASP A 87 11.98 6.68 -13.15
N ASN A 88 10.73 7.11 -13.04
CA ASN A 88 10.17 8.24 -13.80
C ASN A 88 9.65 9.36 -12.87
N ALA A 89 10.45 9.72 -11.87
CA ALA A 89 10.18 10.88 -11.03
C ALA A 89 10.67 12.16 -11.72
N HIS A 90 9.78 13.15 -11.89
CA HIS A 90 10.10 14.41 -12.54
C HIS A 90 9.86 15.60 -11.62
N HIS A 91 10.80 16.53 -11.60
CA HIS A 91 10.61 17.83 -10.97
C HIS A 91 9.84 18.75 -11.91
N MET A 92 8.68 19.19 -11.47
CA MET A 92 7.98 20.30 -12.11
C MET A 92 8.78 21.58 -11.85
N GLY A 93 9.09 22.31 -12.91
CA GLY A 93 9.82 23.57 -12.85
C GLY A 93 8.93 24.76 -13.18
N ALA A 94 9.56 25.85 -13.61
CA ALA A 94 8.86 26.98 -14.21
C ALA A 94 8.65 26.70 -15.71
N TRP A 95 8.95 27.68 -16.57
CA TRP A 95 8.93 27.51 -18.04
C TRP A 95 9.98 26.50 -18.56
N ILE A 96 10.93 26.11 -17.70
CA ILE A 96 11.89 25.02 -17.89
C ILE A 96 11.87 24.14 -16.63
N GLY A 97 12.12 22.84 -16.81
CA GLY A 97 12.26 21.90 -15.69
C GLY A 97 13.51 22.19 -14.85
N GLY A 98 13.49 21.81 -13.57
CA GLY A 98 14.66 21.91 -12.70
C GLY A 98 14.99 23.33 -12.20
N VAL A 99 13.99 24.12 -11.81
CA VAL A 99 14.21 25.44 -11.17
C VAL A 99 14.00 25.32 -9.66
N CYS A 100 14.97 25.77 -8.87
CA CYS A 100 15.03 25.51 -7.41
C CYS A 100 13.83 26.08 -6.64
N THR A 101 13.48 27.35 -6.85
CA THR A 101 12.39 28.01 -6.11
C THR A 101 11.01 27.35 -6.32
N PRO A 102 10.51 27.18 -7.56
CA PRO A 102 9.20 26.56 -7.77
C PRO A 102 9.19 25.08 -7.37
N SER A 103 10.26 24.32 -7.62
CA SER A 103 10.34 22.90 -7.23
C SER A 103 10.28 22.71 -5.71
N ARG A 104 11.02 23.53 -4.94
CA ARG A 104 10.98 23.52 -3.48
C ARG A 104 9.61 23.92 -2.95
N HIS A 105 8.99 24.94 -3.55
CA HIS A 105 7.64 25.36 -3.15
C HIS A 105 6.64 24.21 -3.29
N MET A 106 6.61 23.54 -4.45
CA MET A 106 5.69 22.42 -4.69
C MET A 106 5.83 21.23 -3.72
N ILE A 107 7.01 21.03 -3.14
CA ILE A 107 7.26 19.96 -2.19
C ILE A 107 6.93 20.39 -0.75
N MET A 108 7.06 21.68 -0.44
CA MET A 108 6.97 22.22 0.93
C MET A 108 5.65 22.92 1.26
N SER A 109 4.79 23.20 0.27
CA SER A 109 3.47 23.85 0.44
C SER A 109 2.32 22.87 0.27
#